data_AF-A0A953TUN0-F1
#
_entry.id   AF-A0A953TUN0-F1
#
_cell.length_a   1.000
_cell.length_b   1.000
_cell.length_c   1.000
_cell.angle_alpha   90.00
_cell.angle_beta   90.00
_cell.angle_gamma   90.00
#
_symmetry.space_group_name_H-M   'P 1'
#
loop_
_entity.id
_entity.type
_entity.pdbx_description
1 polymer ?
#
loop_
_entity_poly.entity_id
_entity_poly.type
_entity_poly.pdbx_seq_one_letter_code
_entity_poly.pdbx_strand_id
1 'polypeptide(L)'
;RLSEEVMGRLMAYDWPGNVRELENCLQRAVVLSAGPEIQMQDLPSNLLYHVAPSPPPTRELTTLQVLERRAIVQALEATAGDRLRAAKLLGIGKTTIYRKLRQYGLEGEDGFSSAT
;
A
#
# COMPACT_ATOMS: atom_id res chain seq x y z
N ARG A 1 -8.52 21.31 -15.86
CA ARG A 1 -8.70 22.36 -14.82
C ARG A 1 -9.59 21.79 -13.72
N LEU A 2 -9.51 22.30 -12.49
CA LEU A 2 -10.41 21.89 -11.39
C LEU A 2 -11.37 23.06 -11.16
N SER A 3 -12.67 22.78 -11.01
CA SER A 3 -13.60 23.81 -10.57
C SER A 3 -13.29 24.24 -9.13
N GLU A 4 -13.68 25.45 -8.74
CA GLU A 4 -13.48 25.95 -7.37
C GLU A 4 -14.18 25.07 -6.33
N GLU A 5 -15.35 24.53 -6.66
CA GLU A 5 -16.10 23.60 -5.80
C GLU A 5 -15.34 22.31 -5.55
N VAL A 6 -14.73 21.74 -6.59
CA VAL A 6 -13.87 20.54 -6.49
C VAL A 6 -12.65 20.85 -5.63
N MET A 7 -12.02 22.00 -5.83
CA MET A 7 -10.85 22.41 -5.04
C MET A 7 -11.21 22.55 -3.55
N GLY A 8 -12.32 23.24 -3.24
CA GLY A 8 -12.80 23.38 -1.87
C GLY A 8 -13.09 22.02 -1.23
N ARG A 9 -13.62 21.06 -2.00
CA ARG A 9 -13.89 19.71 -1.51
C ARG A 9 -12.63 18.89 -1.25
N LEU A 10 -11.65 18.97 -2.16
CA LEU A 10 -10.35 18.32 -1.99
C LEU A 10 -9.59 18.88 -0.76
N MET A 11 -9.70 20.18 -0.50
CA MET A 11 -9.08 20.82 0.67
C MET A 11 -9.78 20.50 1.99
N ALA A 12 -11.11 20.27 1.98
CA ALA A 12 -11.89 19.97 3.17
C ALA A 12 -11.88 18.48 3.58
N TYR A 13 -11.25 17.61 2.79
CA TYR A 13 -11.19 16.17 3.06
C TYR A 13 -9.89 15.81 3.78
N ASP A 14 -9.96 14.93 4.78
CA ASP A 14 -8.81 14.63 5.67
C ASP A 14 -7.76 13.68 5.05
N TRP A 15 -8.03 13.08 3.89
CA TRP A 15 -7.12 12.16 3.16
C TRP A 15 -6.44 11.10 4.04
N PRO A 16 -7.20 10.17 4.65
CA PRO A 16 -6.66 9.16 5.57
C PRO A 16 -5.61 8.23 4.93
N GLY A 17 -5.65 8.05 3.61
CA GLY A 17 -4.72 7.26 2.81
C GLY A 17 -3.50 8.00 2.29
N ASN A 18 -3.23 9.23 2.76
CA ASN A 18 -2.12 10.10 2.33
C ASN A 18 -2.18 10.51 0.84
N VAL A 19 -1.08 11.05 0.31
CA VAL A 19 -0.90 11.54 -1.07
C VAL A 19 -1.32 10.52 -2.14
N ARG A 20 -1.20 9.21 -1.86
CA ARG A 20 -1.64 8.16 -2.80
C ARG A 20 -3.15 8.12 -3.01
N GLU A 21 -3.93 8.43 -1.97
CA GLU A 21 -5.38 8.49 -2.10
C GLU A 21 -5.79 9.70 -2.94
N LEU A 22 -5.14 10.84 -2.73
CA LEU A 22 -5.30 12.03 -3.57
C LEU A 22 -4.92 11.74 -5.03
N GLU A 23 -3.78 11.08 -5.27
CA GLU A 23 -3.33 10.69 -6.60
C GLU A 23 -4.33 9.78 -7.29
N ASN A 24 -4.79 8.71 -6.62
CA ASN A 24 -5.78 7.78 -7.18
C ASN A 24 -7.12 8.48 -7.45
N CYS A 25 -7.53 9.39 -6.57
CA CYS A 25 -8.74 10.20 -6.75
C CYS A 25 -8.63 11.07 -8.00
N LEU A 26 -7.53 11.82 -8.14
CA LEU A 26 -7.30 12.69 -9.29
C LEU A 26 -7.16 11.90 -10.59
N GLN A 27 -6.45 10.76 -10.57
CA GLN A 27 -6.35 9.88 -11.74
C GLN A 27 -7.73 9.40 -12.21
N ARG A 28 -8.59 8.98 -11.27
CA ARG A 28 -9.96 8.56 -11.60
C ARG A 28 -10.80 9.73 -12.12
N ALA A 29 -10.71 10.89 -11.49
CA ALA A 29 -11.45 12.08 -11.91
C ALA A 29 -11.05 12.54 -13.32
N VAL A 30 -9.76 12.47 -13.67
CA VAL A 30 -9.28 12.75 -15.04
C VAL A 30 -9.80 11.73 -16.06
N VAL A 31 -9.87 10.45 -15.70
CA VAL A 31 -10.40 9.40 -16.58
C VAL A 31 -11.90 9.57 -16.81
N LEU A 32 -12.64 10.01 -15.79
CA LEU A 32 -14.09 10.18 -15.85
C LEU A 32 -14.51 11.53 -16.43
N SER A 33 -13.65 12.55 -16.38
CA SER A 33 -13.97 13.88 -16.88
C SER A 33 -14.23 13.84 -18.39
N ALA A 34 -15.42 14.25 -18.80
CA ALA A 34 -15.81 14.33 -20.20
C ALA A 34 -15.35 15.64 -20.89
N GLY A 35 -14.74 16.57 -20.14
CA GLY A 35 -14.41 17.92 -20.62
C GLY A 35 -13.06 18.45 -20.09
N PRO A 36 -12.70 19.69 -20.43
CA PRO A 36 -11.42 20.31 -20.05
C PRO A 36 -11.33 20.68 -18.55
N GLU A 37 -12.44 20.54 -17.83
CA GLU A 37 -12.57 20.87 -16.41
C GLU A 37 -13.27 19.74 -15.65
N ILE A 38 -12.68 19.35 -14.52
CA ILE A 38 -13.20 18.34 -13.61
C ILE A 38 -14.26 19.01 -12.73
N GLN A 39 -15.47 18.43 -12.75
CA GLN A 39 -16.60 18.88 -11.94
C GLN A 39 -16.90 17.89 -10.80
N MET A 40 -17.77 18.29 -9.87
CA MET A 40 -18.17 17.46 -8.73
C MET A 40 -18.66 16.08 -9.16
N GLN A 41 -19.41 15.98 -10.25
CA GLN A 41 -19.92 14.70 -10.79
C GLN A 41 -18.83 13.72 -11.25
N ASP A 42 -17.62 14.20 -11.52
CA ASP A 42 -16.48 13.39 -11.94
C ASP A 42 -15.68 12.86 -10.75
N LEU A 43 -15.97 13.37 -9.53
CA LEU A 43 -15.32 12.92 -8.30
C LEU A 43 -15.92 11.60 -7.79
N PRO A 44 -15.09 10.77 -7.14
CA PRO A 44 -15.57 9.55 -6.53
C PRO A 44 -16.53 9.84 -5.36
N SER A 45 -17.47 8.92 -5.13
CA SER A 45 -18.56 9.08 -4.17
C SER A 45 -18.11 9.26 -2.71
N ASN A 46 -16.92 8.80 -2.35
CA ASN A 46 -16.30 9.06 -1.05
C ASN A 46 -15.98 10.55 -0.80
N LEU A 47 -15.76 11.34 -1.85
CA LEU A 47 -15.65 12.79 -1.74
C LEU A 47 -17.01 13.47 -1.72
N LEU A 48 -17.98 12.97 -2.50
CA LEU A 48 -19.30 13.59 -2.63
C LEU A 48 -20.14 13.46 -1.36
N TYR A 49 -20.11 12.30 -0.73
CA TYR A 49 -20.78 12.05 0.52
C TYR A 49 -19.72 12.06 1.62
N HIS A 50 -19.89 12.86 2.69
CA HIS A 50 -19.08 12.78 3.92
C HIS A 50 -19.36 11.45 4.67
N VAL A 51 -19.31 10.33 3.95
CA VAL A 51 -19.25 9.01 4.55
C VAL A 51 -17.85 8.95 5.11
N ALA A 52 -17.75 8.95 6.45
CA ALA A 52 -16.49 8.73 7.14
C ALA A 52 -15.72 7.65 6.38
N PRO A 53 -14.47 7.93 5.95
CA PRO A 53 -13.74 7.01 5.11
C PRO A 53 -13.75 5.66 5.80
N SER A 54 -14.32 4.65 5.13
CA SER A 54 -14.00 3.28 5.49
C SER A 54 -12.49 3.22 5.52
N PRO A 55 -11.85 2.71 6.59
CA PRO A 55 -10.41 2.59 6.64
C PRO A 55 -9.96 1.99 5.30
N PRO A 56 -8.87 2.52 4.69
CA PRO A 56 -8.37 1.97 3.44
C PRO A 56 -8.32 0.46 3.65
N PRO A 57 -8.82 -0.35 2.69
CA PRO A 57 -8.81 -1.79 2.88
C PRO A 57 -7.38 -2.12 3.29
N THR A 58 -7.20 -2.49 4.56
CA THR A 58 -5.99 -3.16 5.02
C THR A 58 -5.80 -4.17 3.93
N ARG A 59 -4.70 -4.10 3.16
CA ARG A 59 -4.46 -5.03 2.07
C ARG A 59 -4.49 -6.40 2.70
N GLU A 60 -5.66 -7.01 2.73
CA GLU A 60 -5.88 -8.29 3.35
C GLU A 60 -5.03 -9.20 2.49
N LEU A 61 -4.01 -9.77 3.13
CA LEU A 61 -3.15 -10.70 2.45
C LEU A 61 -4.07 -11.77 1.87
N THR A 62 -4.00 -11.98 0.56
CA THR A 62 -4.69 -13.12 -0.02
C THR A 62 -4.17 -14.40 0.64
N THR A 63 -4.94 -15.49 0.64
CA THR A 63 -4.50 -16.77 1.23
C THR A 63 -3.09 -17.17 0.76
N LEU A 64 -2.76 -16.92 -0.51
CA LEU A 64 -1.44 -17.17 -1.06
C LEU A 64 -0.35 -16.25 -0.46
N GLN A 65 -0.66 -14.97 -0.27
CA GLN A 65 0.27 -14.01 0.35
C GLN A 65 0.49 -14.31 1.84
N VAL A 66 -0.53 -14.81 2.55
CA VAL A 66 -0.39 -15.27 3.95
C VAL A 66 0.58 -16.45 4.03
N LEU A 67 0.39 -17.46 3.16
CA LEU A 67 1.26 -18.63 3.10
C LEU A 67 2.69 -18.24 2.70
N GLU A 68 2.84 -17.36 1.72
CA GLU A 68 4.15 -16.87 1.28
C GLU A 68 4.86 -16.09 2.40
N ARG A 69 4.17 -15.17 3.08
CA ARG A 69 4.72 -14.43 4.22
C ARG A 69 5.15 -15.39 5.32
N ARG A 70 4.34 -16.40 5.65
CA ARG A 70 4.67 -17.41 6.67
C ARG A 70 5.92 -18.20 6.29
N ALA A 71 6.03 -18.65 5.03
CA ALA A 71 7.19 -19.38 4.55
C ALA A 71 8.47 -18.52 4.63
N ILE A 72 8.38 -17.23 4.29
CA ILE A 72 9.50 -16.30 4.39
C ILE A 72 9.94 -16.11 5.84
N VAL A 73 9.00 -15.90 6.76
CA VAL A 73 9.31 -15.76 8.19
C VAL A 73 10.00 -17.02 8.73
N GLN A 74 9.45 -18.20 8.45
CA GLN A 74 10.06 -19.47 8.89
C GLN A 74 11.47 -19.67 8.32
N ALA A 75 11.69 -19.28 7.07
CA ALA A 75 13.00 -19.36 6.46
C ALA A 75 14.01 -18.40 7.10
N LEU A 76 13.59 -17.20 7.48
CA LEU A 76 14.44 -16.25 8.20
C LEU A 76 14.75 -16.72 9.63
N GLU A 77 13.77 -17.28 10.35
CA GLU A 77 13.98 -17.87 11.67
C GLU A 77 14.98 -19.03 11.61
N ALA A 78 14.81 -19.93 10.64
CA ALA A 78 15.71 -21.08 10.44
C ALA A 78 17.14 -20.66 10.03
N THR A 79 17.32 -19.48 9.44
CA THR A 79 18.63 -18.97 9.01
C THR A 79 19.18 -17.85 9.88
N ALA A 80 18.59 -17.63 11.07
CA ALA A 80 18.97 -16.57 12.00
C ALA A 80 19.05 -15.18 11.34
N GLY A 81 18.09 -14.87 10.48
CA GLY A 81 18.00 -13.59 9.76
C GLY A 81 18.88 -13.48 8.51
N ASP A 82 19.64 -14.51 8.14
CA ASP A 82 20.40 -14.50 6.89
C ASP A 82 19.45 -14.61 5.70
N ARG A 83 19.18 -13.44 5.08
CA ARG A 83 18.27 -13.26 3.94
C ARG A 83 18.69 -14.07 2.72
N LEU A 84 19.99 -14.26 2.49
CA LEU A 84 20.50 -15.01 1.35
C LEU A 84 20.37 -16.51 1.56
N ARG A 85 20.61 -17.01 2.78
CA ARG A 85 20.32 -18.40 3.13
C ARG A 85 18.83 -18.69 3.13
N ALA A 86 17.99 -17.78 3.62
CA ALA A 86 16.54 -17.91 3.57
C ALA A 86 16.04 -18.01 2.13
N ALA A 87 16.60 -17.19 1.22
CA ALA A 87 16.30 -17.28 -0.20
C ALA A 87 16.67 -18.64 -0.81
N LYS A 88 17.85 -19.19 -0.45
CA LYS A 88 18.27 -20.54 -0.87
C LYS A 88 17.34 -21.62 -0.33
N LEU A 89 16.93 -21.53 0.93
CA LEU A 89 16.00 -22.47 1.56
C LEU A 89 14.62 -22.47 0.86
N LEU A 90 14.16 -21.29 0.45
CA LEU A 90 12.91 -21.10 -0.28
C LEU A 90 13.02 -21.37 -1.78
N GLY A 91 14.22 -21.64 -2.30
CA GLY A 91 14.43 -21.83 -3.74
C GLY A 91 14.19 -20.58 -4.60
N ILE A 92 14.30 -19.38 -4.01
CA ILE A 92 14.06 -18.11 -4.71
C ILE A 92 15.35 -17.31 -4.90
N GLY A 93 15.39 -16.49 -5.94
CA GLY A 93 16.52 -15.62 -6.23
C GLY A 93 16.68 -14.47 -5.22
N LYS A 94 17.90 -13.93 -5.14
CA LYS A 94 18.26 -12.77 -4.29
C LYS A 94 17.30 -11.60 -4.47
N THR A 95 17.05 -11.17 -5.70
CA THR A 95 16.16 -10.02 -5.98
C THR A 95 14.73 -10.28 -5.50
N THR A 96 14.27 -11.54 -5.58
CA THR A 96 12.92 -11.94 -5.13
C THR A 96 12.80 -11.82 -3.62
N ILE A 97 13.77 -12.32 -2.84
CA ILE A 97 13.68 -12.23 -1.38
C ILE A 97 13.65 -10.77 -0.91
N TYR A 98 14.53 -9.90 -1.41
CA TYR A 98 14.54 -8.48 -1.00
C TYR A 98 13.23 -7.76 -1.35
N ARG A 99 12.68 -8.02 -2.54
CA ARG A 99 11.37 -7.47 -2.94
C ARG A 99 10.25 -7.94 -2.01
N LYS A 100 10.27 -9.22 -1.61
CA LYS A 100 9.25 -9.79 -0.72
C LYS A 100 9.38 -9.29 0.71
N LEU A 101 10.60 -9.11 1.22
CA LEU A 101 10.83 -8.49 2.53
C LEU A 101 10.28 -7.06 2.57
N ARG A 102 10.51 -6.27 1.52
CA ARG A 102 9.89 -4.93 1.34
C ARG A 102 8.37 -4.98 1.34
N GLN A 103 7.82 -5.89 0.54
CA GLN A 103 6.39 -6.05 0.37
C GLN A 103 5.68 -6.39 1.69
N TYR A 104 6.33 -7.16 2.56
CA TYR A 104 5.77 -7.64 3.83
C TYR A 104 6.25 -6.87 5.06
N GLY A 105 7.02 -5.79 4.90
CA GLY A 105 7.54 -4.99 6.01
C GLY A 105 8.52 -5.76 6.91
N LEU A 106 9.20 -6.78 6.38
CA LEU A 106 10.14 -7.64 7.11
C LEU A 106 11.60 -7.11 7.04
N GLU A 107 11.79 -5.85 6.65
CA GLU A 107 13.13 -5.23 6.56
C GLU A 107 13.65 -4.70 7.90
N GLY A 108 12.86 -4.77 8.98
CA GLY A 108 13.05 -3.97 10.20
C GLY A 108 13.35 -4.71 11.50
N GLU A 109 13.57 -6.03 11.52
CA GLU A 109 14.08 -6.72 12.72
C GLU A 109 15.61 -6.82 12.75
N ASP A 110 16.30 -5.82 12.19
CA ASP A 110 17.74 -5.59 12.39
C ASP A 110 17.98 -4.96 13.79
N GLY A 111 17.39 -5.56 14.82
CA GLY A 111 17.37 -5.04 16.21
C GLY A 111 17.45 -6.09 17.32
N PHE A 112 17.57 -7.39 17.01
CA PHE A 112 18.04 -8.35 18.02
C PHE A 112 19.57 -8.29 18.09
N SER A 113 20.03 -7.23 18.76
CA SER A 113 21.39 -7.15 19.30
C SER A 113 21.64 -8.34 20.21
N SER A 114 22.81 -8.93 20.02
CA SER A 114 23.61 -9.65 21.02
C SER A 114 23.25 -9.29 22.47
N ALA A 115 22.96 -10.31 23.30
CA ALA A 115 23.49 -10.52 24.65
C ALA A 115 22.55 -11.41 25.48
N THR A 116 22.91 -12.68 25.66
CA THR A 116 23.25 -13.28 26.98
C THR A 116 23.96 -14.60 26.69
#